data_AF-A0A1I6I3G3-F1
#
_entry.id   AF-A0A1I6I3G3-F1
#
_cell.length_a   1.000
_cell.length_b   1.000
_cell.length_c   1.000
_cell.angle_alpha   90.00
_cell.angle_beta   90.00
_cell.angle_gamma   90.00
#
_symmetry.space_group_name_H-M   'P 1'
#
loop_
_entity.id
_entity.type
_entity.pdbx_description
1 polymer ?
#
loop_
_entity_poly.entity_id
_entity_poly.type
_entity_poly.pdbx_seq_one_letter_code
_entity_poly.pdbx_strand_id
1 'polypeptide(L)'
;MRDDSERTNGSQTADGADAGAERMRVVMRSGPTVPCANFKAIDSGVLLFEDEKRKRVSGFVPHDELLYVLPAAVLAEDGRTLGGEAEEGFQSELTVLGGLGETYARRLHDAGIDSLAALRDADAATVATAATVAESRARRWRAAANEREAAGRDTASESESDSAASEDESTDDAGTGSGPAASASESSEATDSEG
;
A
#
# COMPACT_ATOMS: atom_id res chain seq x y z
N MET A 1 25.18 -57.03 -41.11
CA MET A 1 24.77 -56.07 -42.16
C MET A 1 23.39 -55.56 -41.77
N ARG A 2 23.25 -54.22 -41.65
CA ARG A 2 22.21 -53.43 -40.93
C ARG A 2 22.54 -53.31 -39.44
N ASP A 3 23.21 -52.25 -38.97
CA ASP A 3 22.96 -50.79 -39.08
C ASP A 3 21.67 -50.38 -38.38
N ASP A 4 21.86 -49.75 -37.22
CA ASP A 4 21.12 -48.64 -36.60
C ASP A 4 21.66 -48.58 -35.16
N SER A 5 22.49 -47.60 -34.77
CA SER A 5 22.04 -46.24 -34.43
C SER A 5 20.83 -46.37 -33.48
N GLU A 6 20.88 -45.94 -32.24
CA GLU A 6 20.61 -44.55 -31.91
C GLU A 6 20.69 -44.38 -30.38
N ARG A 7 21.28 -43.24 -29.99
CA ARG A 7 21.04 -42.50 -28.74
C ARG A 7 21.59 -43.10 -27.44
N THR A 8 22.87 -42.84 -27.27
CA THR A 8 23.42 -42.31 -26.02
C THR A 8 22.56 -41.14 -25.53
N ASN A 9 21.64 -41.38 -24.59
CA ASN A 9 21.00 -40.31 -23.84
C ASN A 9 21.99 -39.85 -22.76
N GLY A 10 23.02 -39.13 -23.20
CA GLY A 10 23.77 -38.23 -22.34
C GLY A 10 22.80 -37.18 -21.83
N SER A 11 22.15 -37.47 -20.71
CA SER A 11 21.53 -36.42 -19.89
C SER A 11 22.68 -35.56 -19.40
N GLN A 12 22.97 -34.56 -20.21
CA GLN A 12 23.96 -33.53 -20.03
C GLN A 12 23.57 -32.73 -18.79
N THR A 13 24.01 -33.23 -17.64
CA THR A 13 24.34 -32.39 -16.48
C THR A 13 25.47 -31.47 -16.91
N ALA A 14 25.08 -30.34 -17.48
CA ALA A 14 25.84 -29.10 -17.49
C ALA A 14 24.81 -27.98 -17.61
N ASP A 15 23.97 -27.89 -16.58
CA ASP A 15 23.50 -26.60 -16.10
C ASP A 15 24.76 -25.82 -15.79
N GLY A 16 25.25 -25.13 -16.83
CA GLY A 16 26.43 -24.30 -16.81
C GLY A 16 26.12 -23.10 -15.96
N ALA A 17 26.19 -23.32 -14.65
CA ALA A 17 26.52 -22.32 -13.68
C ALA A 17 27.89 -21.73 -14.06
N ASP A 18 27.91 -20.88 -15.09
CA ASP A 18 29.00 -19.97 -15.38
C ASP A 18 28.97 -18.88 -14.30
N ALA A 19 29.31 -19.30 -13.09
CA ALA A 19 29.52 -18.45 -11.95
C ALA A 19 30.78 -17.65 -12.23
N GLY A 20 30.64 -16.34 -12.49
CA GLY A 20 31.75 -15.43 -12.21
C GLY A 20 32.07 -14.27 -13.15
N ALA A 21 31.18 -13.79 -14.03
CA ALA A 21 31.40 -12.50 -14.69
C ALA A 21 30.14 -11.63 -14.58
N GLU A 22 30.13 -10.74 -13.59
CA GLU A 22 29.25 -9.57 -13.46
C GLU A 22 27.83 -9.71 -14.05
N ARG A 23 27.12 -10.77 -13.68
CA ARG A 23 25.76 -11.00 -14.20
C ARG A 23 24.89 -9.82 -13.78
N MET A 24 24.38 -9.04 -14.71
CA MET A 24 23.40 -8.00 -14.42
C MET A 24 22.02 -8.65 -14.27
N ARG A 25 21.13 -8.00 -13.54
CA ARG A 25 19.72 -8.38 -13.48
C ARG A 25 18.86 -7.18 -13.76
N VAL A 26 17.83 -7.41 -14.57
CA VAL A 26 16.82 -6.41 -14.85
C VAL A 26 15.62 -6.68 -13.97
N VAL A 27 15.24 -5.67 -13.21
CA VAL A 27 14.09 -5.67 -12.31
C VAL A 27 12.92 -5.06 -13.04
N MET A 28 11.85 -5.84 -13.14
CA MET A 28 10.61 -5.45 -13.80
C MET A 28 9.56 -5.04 -12.77
N ARG A 29 8.63 -4.15 -13.16
CA ARG A 29 7.48 -3.73 -12.35
C ARG A 29 6.59 -4.91 -11.95
N SER A 30 6.49 -5.91 -12.83
CA SER A 30 5.74 -7.14 -12.61
C SER A 30 6.36 -8.08 -11.56
N GLY A 31 7.62 -7.84 -11.16
CA GLY A 31 8.33 -8.63 -10.14
C GLY A 31 9.30 -9.72 -10.63
N PRO A 32 9.28 -10.27 -11.86
CA PRO A 32 10.36 -11.16 -12.26
C PRO A 32 11.67 -10.37 -12.43
N THR A 33 12.79 -10.97 -12.02
CA THR A 33 14.13 -10.49 -12.39
C THR A 33 14.69 -11.32 -13.53
N VAL A 34 15.14 -10.66 -14.59
CA VAL A 34 15.74 -11.35 -15.75
C VAL A 34 17.25 -11.20 -15.70
N PRO A 35 18.01 -12.31 -15.63
CA PRO A 35 19.46 -12.24 -15.68
C PRO A 35 19.95 -11.89 -17.10
N CYS A 36 20.98 -11.06 -17.20
CA CYS A 36 21.64 -10.73 -18.45
C CYS A 36 23.14 -10.47 -18.24
N ALA A 37 23.96 -10.68 -19.27
CA ALA A 37 25.37 -10.30 -19.22
C ALA A 37 25.58 -8.86 -19.67
N ASN A 38 24.73 -8.37 -20.58
CA ASN A 38 24.77 -6.99 -21.05
C ASN A 38 23.36 -6.53 -21.44
N PHE A 39 23.17 -5.22 -21.51
CA PHE A 39 21.94 -4.61 -21.97
C PHE A 39 22.19 -3.42 -22.88
N LYS A 40 21.24 -3.13 -23.77
CA LYS A 40 21.24 -1.92 -24.60
C LYS A 40 19.91 -1.22 -24.44
N ALA A 41 19.94 -0.01 -23.91
CA ALA A 41 18.80 0.88 -23.93
C ALA A 41 18.49 1.30 -25.38
N ILE A 42 17.22 1.21 -25.73
CA ILE A 42 16.62 1.69 -26.96
C ILE A 42 15.44 2.60 -26.60
N ASP A 43 14.89 3.30 -27.57
CA ASP A 43 13.79 4.26 -27.33
C ASP A 43 12.57 3.61 -26.66
N SER A 44 12.26 2.36 -27.04
CA SER A 44 11.12 1.62 -26.53
C SER A 44 11.38 0.81 -25.24
N GLY A 45 12.61 0.77 -24.74
CA GLY A 45 12.96 -0.06 -23.58
C GLY A 45 14.41 -0.57 -23.59
N VAL A 46 14.63 -1.79 -23.12
CA VAL A 46 15.96 -2.36 -22.95
C VAL A 46 16.04 -3.75 -23.59
N LEU A 47 17.03 -3.94 -24.46
CA LEU A 47 17.39 -5.25 -25.00
C LEU A 47 18.39 -5.93 -24.09
N LEU A 48 18.13 -7.19 -23.76
CA LEU A 48 18.97 -8.04 -22.92
C LEU A 48 19.81 -8.94 -23.79
N PHE A 49 21.07 -9.14 -23.39
CA PHE A 49 22.01 -10.00 -24.09
C PHE A 49 22.59 -11.05 -23.15
N GLU A 50 22.72 -12.27 -23.66
CA GLU A 50 23.39 -13.38 -22.97
C GLU A 50 24.90 -13.18 -22.90
N ASP A 51 25.46 -12.47 -23.89
CA ASP A 51 26.89 -12.22 -24.01
C ASP A 51 27.25 -10.76 -23.76
N GLU A 52 28.41 -10.51 -23.17
CA GLU A 52 29.00 -9.16 -23.06
C GLU A 52 29.16 -8.47 -24.41
N LYS A 53 29.43 -9.25 -25.47
CA LYS A 53 29.64 -8.73 -26.84
C LYS A 53 28.34 -8.41 -27.58
N ARG A 54 27.18 -8.52 -26.93
CA ARG A 54 25.85 -8.26 -27.51
C ARG A 54 25.58 -9.06 -28.80
N LYS A 55 26.10 -10.29 -28.87
CA LYS A 55 25.97 -11.15 -30.05
C LYS A 55 24.67 -11.97 -30.04
N ARG A 56 24.15 -12.27 -28.86
CA ARG A 56 22.88 -12.99 -28.67
C ARG A 56 21.94 -12.19 -27.80
N VAL A 57 20.73 -11.97 -28.30
CA VAL A 57 19.64 -11.30 -27.58
C VAL A 57 18.91 -12.36 -26.76
N SER A 58 18.85 -12.20 -25.44
CA SER A 58 18.07 -13.06 -24.54
C SER A 58 16.63 -12.58 -24.36
N GLY A 59 16.37 -11.29 -24.55
CA GLY A 59 15.03 -10.74 -24.35
C GLY A 59 14.94 -9.24 -24.57
N PHE A 60 13.72 -8.73 -24.39
CA PHE A 60 13.39 -7.32 -24.46
C PHE A 60 12.48 -6.96 -23.28
N VAL A 61 12.78 -5.84 -22.61
CA VAL A 61 11.99 -5.29 -21.51
C VAL A 61 11.49 -3.91 -21.93
N PRO A 62 10.18 -3.68 -22.04
CA PRO A 62 9.65 -2.37 -22.41
C PRO A 62 9.88 -1.34 -21.29
N HIS A 63 9.96 -0.06 -21.65
CA HIS A 63 10.25 1.01 -20.68
C HIS A 63 9.22 1.08 -19.53
N ASP A 64 7.94 0.80 -19.81
CA ASP A 64 6.86 0.88 -18.81
C ASP A 64 7.01 -0.18 -17.69
N GLU A 65 7.60 -1.30 -18.06
CA GLU A 65 7.86 -2.44 -17.18
C GLU A 65 9.27 -2.38 -16.57
N LEU A 66 10.20 -1.64 -17.16
CA LEU A 66 11.57 -1.49 -16.65
C LEU A 66 11.60 -0.61 -15.40
N LEU A 67 12.08 -1.16 -14.28
CA LEU A 67 12.40 -0.38 -13.08
C LEU A 67 13.89 -0.07 -13.00
N TYR A 68 14.73 -1.11 -12.86
CA TYR A 68 16.17 -0.94 -12.61
C TYR A 68 17.00 -2.05 -13.26
N VAL A 69 18.25 -1.76 -13.58
CA VAL A 69 19.26 -2.76 -13.97
C VAL A 69 20.40 -2.72 -12.96
N LEU A 70 20.63 -3.82 -12.27
CA LEU A 70 21.57 -3.90 -11.14
C LEU A 70 22.55 -5.05 -11.32
N PRO A 71 23.81 -4.93 -10.86
CA PRO A 71 24.72 -6.06 -10.79
C PRO A 71 24.15 -7.12 -9.85
N ALA A 72 24.28 -8.40 -10.19
CA ALA A 72 23.79 -9.50 -9.35
C ALA A 72 24.45 -9.51 -7.97
N ALA A 73 25.67 -8.97 -7.82
CA ALA A 73 26.30 -8.80 -6.51
C ALA A 73 25.46 -7.91 -5.58
N VAL A 74 24.91 -6.80 -6.09
CA VAL A 74 24.03 -5.89 -5.32
C VAL A 74 22.74 -6.59 -4.89
N LEU A 75 22.29 -7.59 -5.67
CA LEU A 75 21.08 -8.38 -5.38
C LEU A 75 21.32 -9.65 -4.60
N ALA A 76 22.58 -10.02 -4.38
CA ALA A 76 22.95 -11.21 -3.63
C ALA A 76 23.25 -10.88 -2.16
N GLU A 77 23.69 -9.65 -1.88
CA GLU A 77 23.96 -9.17 -0.51
C GLU A 77 22.66 -8.92 0.28
N ASP A 78 21.56 -8.64 -0.43
CA ASP A 78 20.20 -8.70 0.08
C ASP A 78 19.60 -10.02 -0.42
N GLY A 79 19.52 -11.05 0.42
CA GLY A 79 18.70 -12.25 0.17
C GLY A 79 17.20 -11.96 0.05
N ARG A 80 16.82 -10.71 -0.22
CA ARG A 80 15.49 -10.24 -0.55
C ARG A 80 15.34 -10.29 -2.06
N THR A 81 14.60 -11.30 -2.49
CA THR A 81 13.94 -11.39 -3.79
C THR A 81 13.53 -10.00 -4.29
N LEU A 82 14.20 -9.46 -5.31
CA LEU A 82 13.69 -8.32 -6.07
C LEU A 82 12.56 -8.75 -7.04
N GLY A 83 11.68 -9.61 -6.58
CA GLY A 83 10.30 -9.60 -7.02
C GLY A 83 9.51 -8.97 -5.90
N GLY A 84 8.81 -7.88 -6.20
CA GLY A 84 8.08 -7.11 -5.21
C GLY A 84 7.15 -7.97 -4.37
N GLU A 85 7.64 -8.47 -3.24
CA GLU A 85 7.08 -7.98 -2.01
C GLU A 85 7.37 -6.49 -2.03
N ALA A 86 6.32 -5.68 -2.18
CA ALA A 86 6.36 -4.36 -1.59
C ALA A 86 7.08 -4.52 -0.24
N GLU A 87 7.96 -3.58 0.13
CA GLU A 87 8.14 -3.35 1.55
C GLU A 87 6.72 -3.42 2.13
N GLU A 88 6.39 -4.48 2.88
CA GLU A 88 5.12 -4.59 3.59
C GLU A 88 5.22 -3.56 4.72
N GLY A 89 5.36 -2.28 4.34
CA GLY A 89 5.21 -1.15 5.21
C GLY A 89 3.82 -1.33 5.75
N PHE A 90 3.78 -1.80 6.98
CA PHE A 90 2.65 -2.43 7.66
C PHE A 90 1.30 -1.92 7.14
N GLN A 91 0.77 -2.51 6.06
CA GLN A 91 -0.43 -2.01 5.39
C GLN A 91 -1.67 -2.51 6.13
N SER A 92 -1.72 -2.22 7.42
CA SER A 92 -2.96 -2.35 8.17
C SER A 92 -3.96 -1.35 7.61
N GLU A 93 -5.21 -1.75 7.54
CA GLU A 93 -6.37 -0.87 7.28
C GLU A 93 -6.35 0.39 8.18
N LEU A 94 -5.71 0.25 9.33
CA LEU A 94 -5.40 1.28 10.30
C LEU A 94 -4.53 2.42 9.75
N THR A 95 -3.55 2.15 8.87
CA THR A 95 -2.65 3.18 8.29
C THR A 95 -3.38 4.16 7.36
N VAL A 96 -4.58 3.81 6.92
CA VAL A 96 -5.45 4.70 6.14
C VAL A 96 -6.11 5.76 7.04
N LEU A 97 -6.10 5.58 8.36
CA LEU A 97 -6.57 6.61 9.30
C LEU A 97 -5.56 7.77 9.36
N GLY A 98 -6.02 8.96 9.02
CA GLY A 98 -5.21 10.18 9.05
C GLY A 98 -4.53 10.39 10.40
N GLY A 99 -3.19 10.33 10.40
CA GLY A 99 -2.36 10.52 11.59
C GLY A 99 -2.04 9.24 12.37
N LEU A 100 -2.41 8.07 11.87
CA LEU A 100 -1.92 6.77 12.32
C LEU A 100 -0.84 6.25 11.35
N GLY A 101 0.41 6.61 11.60
CA GLY A 101 1.54 6.11 10.82
C GLY A 101 1.86 4.64 11.12
N GLU A 102 2.68 4.03 10.25
CA GLU A 102 3.13 2.64 10.33
C GLU A 102 3.64 2.23 11.71
N THR A 103 4.39 3.11 12.37
CA THR A 103 4.91 2.89 13.73
C THR A 103 3.82 2.65 14.77
N TYR A 104 2.70 3.39 14.69
CA TYR A 104 1.60 3.24 15.63
C TYR A 104 0.71 2.04 15.27
N ALA A 105 0.49 1.79 13.97
CA ALA A 105 -0.23 0.62 13.49
C ALA A 105 0.44 -0.68 13.93
N ARG A 106 1.78 -0.77 13.82
CA ARG A 106 2.54 -1.92 14.29
C ARG A 106 2.41 -2.18 15.79
N ARG A 107 2.45 -1.13 16.60
CA ARG A 107 2.26 -1.24 18.07
C ARG A 107 0.86 -1.70 18.45
N LEU A 108 -0.15 -1.20 17.74
CA LEU A 108 -1.54 -1.61 17.94
C LEU A 108 -1.73 -3.08 17.57
N HIS A 109 -1.16 -3.53 16.46
CA HIS A 109 -1.20 -4.93 16.08
C HIS A 109 -0.47 -5.85 17.06
N ASP A 110 0.68 -5.43 17.61
CA ASP A 110 1.38 -6.20 18.66
C ASP A 110 0.49 -6.38 19.91
N ALA A 111 -0.40 -5.41 20.18
CA ALA A 111 -1.42 -5.49 21.21
C ALA A 111 -2.72 -6.22 20.77
N GLY A 112 -2.76 -6.81 19.57
CA GLY A 112 -3.92 -7.52 19.01
C GLY A 112 -5.01 -6.62 18.41
N ILE A 113 -4.69 -5.35 18.13
CA ILE A 113 -5.57 -4.38 17.48
C ILE A 113 -5.06 -4.15 16.05
N ASP A 114 -5.38 -5.10 15.17
CA ASP A 114 -4.89 -5.13 13.79
C ASP A 114 -5.88 -4.64 12.73
N SER A 115 -7.15 -4.45 13.09
CA SER A 115 -8.24 -4.08 12.17
C SER A 115 -9.04 -2.88 12.67
N LEU A 116 -9.75 -2.17 11.77
CA LEU A 116 -10.62 -1.06 12.20
C LEU A 116 -11.73 -1.56 13.14
N ALA A 117 -12.19 -2.79 12.99
CA ALA A 117 -13.20 -3.40 13.86
C ALA A 117 -12.66 -3.57 15.29
N ALA A 118 -11.46 -4.16 15.43
CA ALA A 118 -10.79 -4.27 16.72
C ALA A 118 -10.52 -2.90 17.35
N LEU A 119 -10.15 -1.90 16.54
CA LEU A 119 -9.94 -0.53 17.03
C LEU A 119 -11.22 0.14 17.54
N ARG A 120 -12.38 -0.14 16.94
CA ARG A 120 -13.70 0.37 17.37
C ARG A 120 -14.13 -0.25 18.70
N ASP A 121 -13.97 -1.57 18.81
CA ASP A 121 -14.33 -2.37 19.99
C ASP A 121 -13.43 -2.06 21.20
N ALA A 122 -12.13 -1.85 20.97
CA ALA A 122 -11.18 -1.51 22.02
C ALA A 122 -11.48 -0.14 22.66
N ASP A 123 -11.24 0.00 23.97
CA ASP A 123 -11.38 1.27 24.67
C ASP A 123 -10.25 2.27 24.32
N ALA A 124 -10.53 3.58 24.43
CA ALA A 124 -9.57 4.62 24.13
C ALA A 124 -8.33 4.57 25.04
N ALA A 125 -8.48 4.19 26.32
CA ALA A 125 -7.36 4.00 27.23
C ALA A 125 -6.48 2.83 26.78
N THR A 126 -7.08 1.70 26.38
CA THR A 126 -6.36 0.52 25.86
C THR A 126 -5.56 0.85 24.61
N VAL A 127 -6.18 1.55 23.65
CA VAL A 127 -5.52 1.99 22.40
C VAL A 127 -4.39 2.99 22.70
N ALA A 128 -4.59 3.91 23.63
CA ALA A 128 -3.58 4.88 24.04
C ALA A 128 -2.36 4.22 24.68
N THR A 129 -2.57 3.24 25.56
CA THR A 129 -1.50 2.44 26.18
C THR A 129 -0.75 1.64 25.11
N ALA A 130 -1.47 0.91 24.24
CA ALA A 130 -0.86 0.10 23.19
C ALA A 130 -0.01 0.92 22.22
N ALA A 131 -0.51 2.07 21.75
CA ALA A 131 0.24 2.94 20.84
C ALA A 131 1.25 3.86 21.54
N THR A 132 1.23 3.94 22.87
CA THR A 132 2.01 4.89 23.69
C THR A 132 1.74 6.35 23.28
N VAL A 133 0.46 6.73 23.24
CA VAL A 133 0.00 8.07 22.87
C VAL A 133 -0.98 8.64 23.90
N ALA A 134 -1.30 9.92 23.79
CA ALA A 134 -2.35 10.53 24.59
C ALA A 134 -3.74 9.96 24.23
N GLU A 135 -4.60 9.79 25.24
CA GLU A 135 -5.95 9.25 25.08
C GLU A 135 -6.80 10.06 24.09
N SER A 136 -6.66 11.40 24.09
CA SER A 136 -7.36 12.27 23.13
C SER A 136 -7.06 11.89 21.67
N ARG A 137 -5.84 11.41 21.39
CA ARG A 137 -5.43 10.97 20.05
C ARG A 137 -6.05 9.60 19.71
N ALA A 138 -6.07 8.68 20.68
CA ALA A 138 -6.74 7.39 20.54
C ALA A 138 -8.26 7.57 20.30
N ARG A 139 -8.92 8.46 21.05
CA ARG A 139 -10.34 8.82 20.83
C ARG A 139 -10.59 9.32 19.40
N ARG A 140 -9.69 10.14 18.86
CA ARG A 140 -9.80 10.63 17.48
C ARG A 140 -9.68 9.50 16.46
N TRP A 141 -8.77 8.56 16.65
CA TRP A 141 -8.63 7.39 15.77
C TRP A 141 -9.87 6.48 15.82
N ARG A 142 -10.44 6.26 17.02
CA ARG A 142 -11.69 5.52 17.18
C ARG A 142 -12.88 6.22 16.52
N ALA A 143 -13.00 7.54 16.68
CA ALA A 143 -14.05 8.32 16.02
C ALA A 143 -13.96 8.21 14.49
N ALA A 144 -12.75 8.35 13.93
CA ALA A 144 -12.51 8.19 12.50
C ALA A 144 -12.82 6.77 12.00
N ALA A 145 -12.54 5.73 12.80
CA ALA A 145 -12.88 4.35 12.46
C ALA A 145 -14.40 4.10 12.43
N ASN A 146 -15.16 4.72 13.35
CA ASN A 146 -16.63 4.64 13.38
C ASN A 146 -17.28 5.38 12.20
N GLU A 147 -16.80 6.59 11.89
CA GLU A 147 -17.30 7.40 10.77
C GLU A 147 -17.13 6.67 9.43
N ARG A 148 -16.03 5.93 9.27
CA ARG A 148 -15.76 5.17 8.04
C ARG A 148 -16.64 3.94 7.87
N GLU A 149 -17.06 3.31 8.97
CA GLU A 149 -18.05 2.22 8.92
C GLU A 149 -19.41 2.73 8.47
N ALA A 150 -19.84 3.88 8.99
CA ALA A 150 -21.08 4.52 8.58
C ALA A 150 -21.05 4.79 7.07
N ALA A 151 -19.99 5.45 6.58
CA ALA A 151 -19.81 5.75 5.17
C ALA A 151 -19.70 4.50 4.26
N GLY A 152 -19.13 3.39 4.76
CA GLY A 152 -19.05 2.12 4.03
C GLY A 152 -20.38 1.36 3.97
N ARG A 153 -21.34 1.70 4.82
CA ARG A 153 -22.69 1.09 4.82
C ARG A 153 -23.62 1.78 3.83
N ASP A 154 -23.39 3.07 3.56
CA ASP A 154 -24.15 3.83 2.57
C ASP A 154 -23.86 3.36 1.12
N THR A 155 -22.62 3.00 0.79
CA THR A 155 -22.25 2.55 -0.57
C THR A 155 -22.76 1.15 -0.95
N ALA A 156 -23.16 0.33 0.03
CA ALA A 156 -23.82 -0.95 -0.21
C ALA A 156 -25.35 -0.83 -0.35
N SER A 157 -25.92 0.34 -0.03
CA SER A 157 -27.36 0.60 -0.01
C SER A 157 -27.83 1.50 -1.16
N GLU A 158 -27.05 1.65 -2.24
CA GLU A 158 -27.42 2.42 -3.44
C GLU A 158 -27.86 1.51 -4.62
N SER A 159 -28.22 0.26 -4.36
CA SER A 159 -28.71 -0.68 -5.38
C SER A 159 -30.12 -1.22 -5.15
N GLU A 160 -30.97 -0.61 -4.33
CA GLU A 160 -32.42 -0.93 -4.33
C GLU A 160 -33.26 0.31 -3.95
N SER A 161 -33.31 1.31 -4.82
CA SER A 161 -34.40 2.30 -4.82
C SER A 161 -34.58 2.86 -6.23
N ASP A 162 -34.95 1.96 -7.14
CA ASP A 162 -35.53 2.33 -8.43
C ASP A 162 -37.06 2.46 -8.24
N SER A 163 -37.53 3.70 -8.37
CA SER A 163 -38.83 4.10 -8.91
C SER A 163 -40.14 3.67 -8.23
N ALA A 164 -40.76 4.64 -7.56
CA ALA A 164 -42.10 5.08 -7.99
C ALA A 164 -42.31 6.56 -7.66
N ALA A 165 -42.23 7.39 -8.70
CA ALA A 165 -42.58 8.79 -8.69
C ALA A 165 -44.04 9.01 -8.27
N SER A 166 -44.28 10.11 -7.55
CA SER A 166 -45.48 10.94 -7.71
C SER A 166 -45.15 12.34 -7.22
N GLU A 167 -44.99 13.23 -8.19
CA GLU A 167 -45.03 14.68 -8.03
C GLU A 167 -46.42 15.06 -7.54
N ASP A 168 -46.54 15.80 -6.44
CA ASP A 168 -47.69 16.68 -6.24
C ASP A 168 -47.25 17.95 -5.51
N GLU A 169 -47.37 19.02 -6.27
CA GLU A 169 -47.08 20.40 -5.95
C GLU A 169 -48.26 20.98 -5.17
N SER A 170 -48.05 21.54 -3.97
CA SER A 170 -48.90 22.62 -3.46
C SER A 170 -48.23 23.39 -2.31
N THR A 171 -48.23 24.71 -2.51
CA THR A 171 -47.78 25.83 -1.70
C THR A 171 -48.64 26.10 -0.47
N ASP A 172 -48.07 26.68 0.61
CA ASP A 172 -48.70 27.66 1.53
C ASP A 172 -47.63 28.03 2.59
N ASP A 173 -46.85 29.11 2.45
CA ASP A 173 -47.18 30.50 2.82
C ASP A 173 -48.00 30.67 4.11
N ALA A 174 -47.30 30.76 5.26
CA ALA A 174 -47.72 31.62 6.37
C ALA A 174 -46.54 31.82 7.33
N GLY A 175 -46.00 33.04 7.34
CA GLY A 175 -45.04 33.49 8.32
C GLY A 175 -45.63 33.65 9.73
N THR A 176 -44.78 33.53 10.73
CA THR A 176 -44.83 34.16 12.06
C THR A 176 -43.47 33.83 12.70
N GLY A 177 -42.63 34.74 13.18
CA GLY A 177 -42.77 36.13 13.55
C GLY A 177 -41.81 36.36 14.73
N SER A 178 -40.99 37.41 14.62
CA SER A 178 -40.33 38.19 15.69
C SER A 178 -39.60 37.51 16.88
N GLY A 179 -38.34 37.93 17.06
CA GLY A 179 -37.49 37.68 18.25
C GLY A 179 -37.99 38.34 19.56
N PRO A 180 -37.15 38.64 20.58
CA PRO A 180 -35.85 39.31 20.44
C PRO A 180 -34.73 38.91 21.44
N ALA A 181 -33.53 39.45 21.15
CA ALA A 181 -32.49 40.08 21.99
C ALA A 181 -32.19 39.68 23.46
N ALA A 182 -30.91 39.92 23.79
CA ALA A 182 -30.26 40.04 25.10
C ALA A 182 -29.74 38.71 25.69
N SER A 183 -28.56 38.61 26.31
CA SER A 183 -27.74 39.64 26.93
C SER A 183 -26.29 39.19 27.03
N ALA A 184 -25.40 40.18 27.07
CA ALA A 184 -24.00 40.07 27.44
C ALA A 184 -23.79 39.43 28.82
N SER A 185 -22.64 38.80 29.01
CA SER A 185 -21.96 38.73 30.30
C SER A 185 -20.46 38.77 30.07
N GLU A 186 -19.93 39.97 30.28
CA GLU A 186 -18.56 40.25 30.65
C GLU A 186 -18.36 39.78 32.10
N SER A 187 -17.20 39.20 32.45
CA SER A 187 -16.46 39.50 33.70
C SER A 187 -15.32 38.50 33.98
N SER A 188 -14.13 39.10 34.14
CA SER A 188 -13.11 38.84 35.19
C SER A 188 -12.38 37.47 35.17
N GLU A 189 -11.12 37.32 35.55
CA GLU A 189 -10.28 38.09 36.47
C GLU A 189 -8.80 37.71 36.25
N ALA A 190 -7.89 38.64 36.54
CA ALA A 190 -6.45 38.43 36.55
C ALA A 190 -5.97 38.00 37.95
N THR A 191 -5.03 37.05 37.99
CA THR A 191 -4.04 36.84 39.07
C THR A 191 -2.81 36.25 38.37
N ASP A 192 -1.72 36.97 38.10
CA ASP A 192 -0.70 37.44 39.04
C ASP A 192 -0.51 36.52 40.27
N SER A 193 0.49 35.64 40.18
CA SER A 193 1.13 35.04 41.35
C SER A 193 2.59 34.80 41.00
N GLU A 194 3.37 35.79 41.42
CA GLU A 194 4.80 35.79 41.68
C GLU A 194 5.18 34.64 42.63
N GLY A 195 6.34 34.00 42.38
CA GLY A 195 6.93 32.97 43.24
C GLY A 195 7.95 32.10 42.53
#